data_AF-A0AAX4P8E1-F1
#
_entry.id   AF-A0AAX4P8E1-F1
#
_cell.length_a   1.000
_cell.length_b   1.000
_cell.length_c   1.000
_cell.angle_alpha   90.00
_cell.angle_beta   90.00
_cell.angle_gamma   90.00
#
_symmetry.space_group_name_H-M   'P 1'
#
loop_
_entity.id
_entity.type
_entity.pdbx_description
1 polymer ?
#
loop_
_entity_poly.entity_id
_entity_poly.type
_entity_poly.pdbx_seq_one_letter_code
_entity_poly.pdbx_strand_id
1 'polypeptide(L)'
;MGLPVRGGLRAEGGARGAALHSASRVPPARTTREWEEATWRRARRRVLALGGHQSECTTSAGPSEGGFERIEGVSRPAVALGKFNALHLGHRELIRRASRMGHPCLLSFSGMSKILGRVSRPPLTATVDRDRVLRGWSDAMANGSQPKEVVIPFKDVRHLQPEDFVKVLVYEMGASGIVCGENYRFGYRAAGDASLLSELGAKHEIPVCVVDLVETPRGGGAPGAGGEEQGPRAISSSRISNLLAEGRMGAIAEMLGREYRLVVGCDDILRGARGGGGRSLSVPLESFRNLVPGPGTYPVSVVASGDERTTADCAGPGIAGTVRVGESDAILECSDDLDLEGEALLCMDFT
;
A
#
# COMPACT_ATOMS: atom_id res chain seq x y z
N MET A 1 -91.71 22.27 18.84
CA MET A 1 -93.06 21.73 18.50
C MET A 1 -93.07 21.35 17.02
N GLY A 2 -93.88 20.39 16.57
CA GLY A 2 -94.06 20.09 15.13
C GLY A 2 -93.24 18.93 14.55
N LEU A 3 -93.62 17.70 14.89
CA LEU A 3 -93.61 16.54 13.98
C LEU A 3 -94.91 16.59 13.12
N PRO A 4 -95.18 15.75 12.09
CA PRO A 4 -94.60 14.45 11.68
C PRO A 4 -93.88 14.55 10.30
N VAL A 5 -93.70 13.59 9.36
CA VAL A 5 -94.37 12.32 8.96
C VAL A 5 -93.36 11.22 8.56
N ARG A 6 -93.87 10.01 8.33
CA ARG A 6 -93.19 8.72 8.08
C ARG A 6 -92.98 8.40 6.58
N GLY A 7 -92.07 7.46 6.29
CA GLY A 7 -92.15 6.53 5.14
C GLY A 7 -90.82 6.29 4.42
N GLY A 8 -90.33 5.07 4.17
CA GLY A 8 -90.76 3.73 4.65
C GLY A 8 -90.81 2.67 3.52
N LEU A 9 -90.06 1.56 3.68
CA LEU A 9 -89.85 0.43 2.74
C LEU A 9 -88.84 0.75 1.59
N ARG A 10 -87.86 -0.08 1.16
CA ARG A 10 -87.55 -1.54 1.08
C ARG A 10 -87.83 -2.20 -0.30
N ALA A 11 -86.80 -2.22 -1.15
CA ALA A 11 -86.37 -3.28 -2.10
C ALA A 11 -85.04 -2.77 -2.71
N GLU A 12 -83.89 -3.44 -2.63
CA GLU A 12 -83.47 -4.70 -3.27
C GLU A 12 -83.34 -4.65 -4.81
N GLY A 13 -82.19 -5.13 -5.31
CA GLY A 13 -81.74 -5.00 -6.69
C GLY A 13 -80.67 -3.90 -6.88
N GLY A 14 -79.55 -4.12 -7.59
CA GLY A 14 -79.16 -5.36 -8.26
C GLY A 14 -78.16 -5.22 -9.41
N ALA A 15 -77.35 -4.16 -9.49
CA ALA A 15 -76.45 -3.94 -10.63
C ALA A 15 -75.05 -3.45 -10.20
N ARG A 16 -74.01 -4.23 -10.50
CA ARG A 16 -72.60 -3.83 -10.31
C ARG A 16 -72.12 -3.01 -11.52
N GLY A 17 -72.29 -1.69 -11.46
CA GLY A 17 -71.66 -0.78 -12.42
C GLY A 17 -70.15 -0.72 -12.23
N ALA A 18 -69.38 -1.27 -13.18
CA ALA A 18 -67.92 -1.24 -13.12
C ALA A 18 -67.36 0.12 -13.56
N ALA A 19 -66.78 0.88 -12.64
CA ALA A 19 -66.10 2.13 -12.95
C ALA A 19 -64.77 1.85 -13.68
N LEU A 20 -64.68 2.23 -14.95
CA LEU A 20 -63.46 2.12 -15.76
C LEU A 20 -62.44 3.22 -15.38
N HIS A 21 -61.76 3.05 -14.25
CA HIS A 21 -60.52 3.76 -13.98
C HIS A 21 -59.37 3.10 -14.74
N SER A 22 -58.91 3.75 -15.82
CA SER A 22 -57.72 3.37 -16.58
C SER A 22 -56.45 3.62 -15.75
N ALA A 23 -56.14 2.68 -14.85
CA ALA A 23 -54.91 2.72 -14.07
C ALA A 23 -53.69 2.70 -14.99
N SER A 24 -53.03 3.87 -15.14
CA SER A 24 -51.75 3.98 -15.81
C SER A 24 -50.74 3.08 -15.11
N ARG A 25 -50.26 2.04 -15.80
CA ARG A 25 -49.25 1.13 -15.27
C ARG A 25 -47.91 1.83 -15.20
N VAL A 26 -47.66 2.54 -14.10
CA VAL A 26 -46.32 2.95 -13.69
C VAL A 26 -45.47 1.67 -13.63
N PRO A 27 -44.39 1.55 -14.43
CA PRO A 27 -43.52 0.39 -14.35
C PRO A 27 -42.85 0.35 -12.97
N PRO A 28 -42.61 -0.83 -12.37
CA PRO A 28 -41.97 -0.92 -11.06
C PRO A 28 -40.61 -0.22 -11.11
N ALA A 29 -40.35 0.62 -10.10
CA ALA A 29 -39.08 1.32 -9.98
C ALA A 29 -37.95 0.30 -9.85
N ARG A 30 -37.10 0.21 -10.88
CA ARG A 30 -35.86 -0.57 -10.81
C ARG A 30 -35.00 -0.02 -9.69
N THR A 31 -34.37 -0.90 -8.93
CA THR A 31 -33.52 -0.50 -7.81
C THR A 31 -32.32 0.28 -8.34
N THR A 32 -31.78 1.19 -7.52
CA THR A 32 -30.58 1.97 -7.86
C THR A 32 -29.44 1.06 -8.30
N ARG A 33 -29.20 -0.04 -7.57
CA ARG A 33 -28.27 -1.14 -7.90
C ARG A 33 -28.35 -1.62 -9.35
N GLU A 34 -29.54 -1.85 -9.89
CA GLU A 34 -29.70 -2.38 -11.26
C GLU A 34 -29.37 -1.34 -12.33
N TRP A 35 -29.63 -0.07 -12.05
CA TRP A 35 -29.21 1.05 -12.90
C TRP A 35 -27.70 1.30 -12.79
N GLU A 36 -27.14 1.21 -11.58
CA GLU A 36 -25.73 1.36 -11.28
C GLU A 36 -24.90 0.28 -11.98
N GLU A 37 -25.23 -1.00 -11.84
CA GLU A 37 -24.55 -2.09 -12.55
C GLU A 37 -24.62 -1.94 -14.08
N ALA A 38 -25.81 -1.65 -14.63
CA ALA A 38 -25.99 -1.52 -16.08
C ALA A 38 -25.33 -0.26 -16.66
N THR A 39 -25.00 0.72 -15.82
CA THR A 39 -24.24 1.92 -16.17
C THR A 39 -22.74 1.70 -15.97
N TRP A 40 -22.32 1.03 -14.89
CA TRP A 40 -20.93 0.69 -14.61
C TRP A 40 -20.35 -0.29 -15.62
N ARG A 41 -21.11 -1.35 -16.00
CA ARG A 41 -20.76 -2.24 -17.12
C ARG A 41 -20.68 -1.50 -18.47
N ARG A 42 -21.16 -0.26 -18.59
CA ARG A 42 -20.92 0.62 -19.76
C ARG A 42 -19.74 1.57 -19.55
N ALA A 43 -19.54 2.11 -18.34
CA ALA A 43 -18.37 2.91 -17.97
C ALA A 43 -17.06 2.11 -18.08
N ARG A 44 -16.99 0.89 -17.54
CA ARG A 44 -15.84 -0.04 -17.66
C ARG A 44 -15.43 -0.26 -19.11
N ARG A 45 -16.41 -0.46 -20.01
CA ARG A 45 -16.18 -0.55 -21.47
C ARG A 45 -15.71 0.76 -22.09
N ARG A 46 -16.14 1.91 -21.56
CA ARG A 46 -15.73 3.25 -22.06
C ARG A 46 -14.30 3.61 -21.64
N VAL A 47 -13.89 3.28 -20.41
CA VAL A 47 -12.51 3.42 -19.94
C VAL A 47 -11.56 2.55 -20.77
N LEU A 48 -11.92 1.29 -21.02
CA LEU A 48 -11.15 0.39 -21.89
C LEU A 48 -11.10 0.88 -23.36
N ALA A 49 -12.21 1.41 -23.90
CA ALA A 49 -12.26 1.88 -25.28
C ALA A 49 -11.50 3.20 -25.53
N LEU A 50 -11.31 4.05 -24.51
CA LEU A 50 -10.57 5.31 -24.64
C LEU A 50 -9.03 5.13 -24.71
N GLY A 51 -8.53 3.90 -24.58
CA GLY A 51 -7.10 3.58 -24.74
C GLY A 51 -6.63 3.29 -26.16
N GLY A 52 -7.52 3.28 -27.17
CA GLY A 52 -7.22 2.82 -28.53
C GLY A 52 -7.25 3.91 -29.59
N HIS A 53 -6.08 4.37 -30.04
CA HIS A 53 -5.91 4.90 -31.41
C HIS A 53 -5.25 3.82 -32.27
N GLN A 54 -5.81 3.58 -33.45
CA GLN A 54 -5.51 2.40 -34.27
C GLN A 54 -4.22 2.55 -35.10
N SER A 55 -3.50 1.44 -35.23
CA SER A 55 -2.80 1.07 -36.46
C SER A 55 -2.98 -0.43 -36.67
N GLU A 56 -3.24 -0.86 -37.90
CA GLU A 56 -3.71 -2.23 -38.18
C GLU A 56 -2.54 -3.20 -38.39
N CYS A 57 -2.56 -4.33 -37.67
CA CYS A 57 -1.96 -5.57 -38.15
C CYS A 57 -2.66 -6.77 -37.50
N THR A 58 -3.11 -7.72 -38.30
CA THR A 58 -3.85 -8.89 -37.84
C THR A 58 -2.92 -10.07 -37.54
N THR A 59 -2.82 -10.48 -36.28
CA THR A 59 -2.54 -11.88 -35.91
C THR A 59 -3.02 -12.16 -34.48
N SER A 60 -3.28 -13.43 -34.17
CA SER A 60 -3.98 -13.85 -32.96
C SER A 60 -3.10 -13.87 -31.70
N ALA A 61 -3.40 -12.98 -30.76
CA ALA A 61 -3.03 -13.12 -29.35
C ALA A 61 -4.22 -12.69 -28.48
N GLY A 62 -4.49 -13.38 -27.38
CA GLY A 62 -5.57 -13.04 -26.45
C GLY A 62 -5.28 -11.74 -25.68
N PRO A 63 -6.31 -10.97 -25.27
CA PRO A 63 -6.11 -9.77 -24.48
C PRO A 63 -5.56 -10.12 -23.08
N SER A 64 -4.45 -9.50 -22.69
CA SER A 64 -3.90 -9.64 -21.34
C SER A 64 -4.79 -8.90 -20.33
N GLU A 65 -5.44 -9.63 -19.43
CA GLU A 65 -6.32 -9.06 -18.41
C GLU A 65 -5.52 -8.38 -17.29
N GLY A 66 -5.37 -7.05 -17.39
CA GLY A 66 -4.92 -6.18 -16.29
C GLY A 66 -6.11 -5.57 -15.58
N GLY A 67 -6.71 -6.30 -14.64
CA GLY A 67 -7.90 -5.87 -13.89
C GLY A 67 -7.56 -5.14 -12.58
N PHE A 68 -8.45 -4.23 -12.16
CA PHE A 68 -8.53 -3.82 -10.76
C PHE A 68 -9.37 -4.85 -10.00
N GLU A 69 -8.69 -5.82 -9.37
CA GLU A 69 -9.37 -6.84 -8.57
C GLU A 69 -9.74 -6.29 -7.18
N ARG A 70 -10.80 -6.86 -6.59
CA ARG A 70 -11.14 -6.63 -5.19
C ARG A 70 -9.97 -7.10 -4.33
N ILE A 71 -9.72 -6.43 -3.21
CA ILE A 71 -8.69 -6.85 -2.26
C ILE A 71 -9.06 -8.24 -1.69
N GLU A 72 -8.39 -9.28 -2.18
CA GLU A 72 -8.78 -10.67 -1.91
C GLU A 72 -8.52 -11.10 -0.46
N GLY A 73 -9.39 -11.98 0.04
CA GLY A 73 -9.34 -12.47 1.42
C GLY A 73 -9.41 -11.35 2.46
N VAL A 74 -10.05 -10.22 2.16
CA VAL A 74 -10.27 -9.09 3.08
C VAL A 74 -11.73 -8.68 3.09
N SER A 75 -12.35 -8.70 4.27
CA SER A 75 -13.64 -8.04 4.51
C SER A 75 -13.41 -6.57 4.87
N ARG A 76 -14.12 -5.65 4.21
CA ARG A 76 -14.07 -4.19 4.45
C ARG A 76 -12.62 -3.64 4.51
N PRO A 77 -11.86 -3.67 3.39
CA PRO A 77 -10.51 -3.10 3.36
C PRO A 77 -10.54 -1.58 3.58
N ALA A 78 -9.69 -1.07 4.46
CA ALA A 78 -9.42 0.36 4.59
C ALA A 78 -8.06 0.67 3.99
N VAL A 79 -8.02 1.55 2.99
CA VAL A 79 -6.87 1.70 2.10
C VAL A 79 -6.01 2.91 2.49
N ALA A 80 -4.80 2.64 3.00
CA ALA A 80 -3.76 3.63 3.17
C ALA A 80 -2.99 3.82 1.85
N LEU A 81 -2.91 5.06 1.36
CA LEU A 81 -2.30 5.41 0.07
C LEU A 81 -0.85 5.91 0.23
N GLY A 82 0.07 5.43 -0.61
CA GLY A 82 1.47 5.89 -0.58
C GLY A 82 2.45 5.06 -1.42
N LYS A 83 3.73 5.47 -1.42
CA LYS A 83 4.82 4.67 -2.05
C LYS A 83 5.36 3.59 -1.11
N PHE A 84 5.25 3.77 0.22
CA PHE A 84 5.60 2.78 1.24
C PHE A 84 7.05 2.21 1.21
N ASN A 85 7.99 2.91 0.56
CA ASN A 85 9.35 2.42 0.24
C ASN A 85 10.18 1.94 1.45
N ALA A 86 10.00 2.57 2.61
CA ALA A 86 10.78 2.32 3.82
C ALA A 86 9.99 1.67 4.97
N LEU A 87 8.65 1.62 4.86
CA LEU A 87 7.75 1.28 5.98
C LEU A 87 8.17 1.98 7.30
N HIS A 88 8.29 3.31 7.28
CA HIS A 88 8.67 4.12 8.44
C HIS A 88 7.48 4.46 9.36
N LEU A 89 7.72 5.03 10.54
CA LEU A 89 6.67 5.34 11.53
C LEU A 89 5.49 6.16 10.96
N GLY A 90 5.75 7.10 10.05
CA GLY A 90 4.68 7.81 9.33
C GLY A 90 3.73 6.89 8.55
N HIS A 91 4.23 5.81 7.93
CA HIS A 91 3.39 4.80 7.28
C HIS A 91 2.65 3.93 8.33
N ARG A 92 3.28 3.64 9.48
CA ARG A 92 2.64 2.95 10.61
C ARG A 92 1.46 3.74 11.17
N GLU A 93 1.51 5.06 11.16
CA GLU A 93 0.37 5.91 11.55
C GLU A 93 -0.76 5.86 10.51
N LEU A 94 -0.48 5.97 9.20
CA LEU A 94 -1.51 5.85 8.16
C LEU A 94 -2.28 4.53 8.27
N ILE A 95 -1.57 3.41 8.42
CA ILE A 95 -2.20 2.09 8.48
C ILE A 95 -2.92 1.86 9.82
N ARG A 96 -2.44 2.46 10.92
CA ARG A 96 -3.15 2.49 12.21
C ARG A 96 -4.46 3.28 12.13
N ARG A 97 -4.51 4.39 11.40
CA ARG A 97 -5.78 5.09 11.11
C ARG A 97 -6.72 4.20 10.29
N ALA A 98 -6.20 3.53 9.26
CA ALA A 98 -6.99 2.62 8.42
C ALA A 98 -7.61 1.47 9.24
N SER A 99 -6.89 0.90 10.21
CA SER A 99 -7.42 -0.16 11.09
C SER A 99 -8.64 0.23 11.94
N ARG A 100 -8.98 1.53 12.03
CA ARG A 100 -10.20 2.03 12.68
C ARG A 100 -11.41 2.10 11.72
N MET A 101 -11.19 1.98 10.42
CA MET A 101 -12.19 2.17 9.34
C MET A 101 -12.52 0.84 8.63
N GLY A 102 -11.68 -0.17 8.81
CA GLY A 102 -11.76 -1.47 8.15
C GLY A 102 -10.52 -2.32 8.45
N HIS A 103 -10.33 -3.40 7.71
CA HIS A 103 -9.11 -4.18 7.75
C HIS A 103 -7.97 -3.40 7.06
N PRO A 104 -6.83 -3.16 7.73
CA PRO A 104 -5.77 -2.29 7.24
C PRO A 104 -5.09 -2.83 5.96
N CYS A 105 -5.13 -2.05 4.88
CA CYS A 105 -4.45 -2.37 3.62
C CYS A 105 -3.58 -1.19 3.14
N LEU A 106 -2.29 -1.42 2.91
CA LEU A 106 -1.42 -0.49 2.18
C LEU A 106 -1.67 -0.67 0.68
N LEU A 107 -1.90 0.42 -0.07
CA LEU A 107 -1.90 0.40 -1.54
C LEU A 107 -0.65 1.10 -2.07
N SER A 108 0.24 0.33 -2.70
CA SER A 108 1.48 0.80 -3.31
C SER A 108 1.54 0.56 -4.82
N PHE A 109 2.57 1.10 -5.47
CA PHE A 109 2.65 1.15 -6.94
C PHE A 109 4.01 0.66 -7.48
N SER A 110 3.98 -0.42 -8.26
CA SER A 110 5.20 -0.98 -8.89
C SER A 110 5.54 -0.29 -10.21
N GLY A 111 6.81 -0.37 -10.65
CA GLY A 111 7.28 0.16 -11.94
C GLY A 111 7.34 1.70 -12.07
N MET A 112 6.90 2.47 -11.06
CA MET A 112 6.77 3.93 -11.11
C MET A 112 8.07 4.66 -11.55
N SER A 113 9.24 4.27 -11.03
CA SER A 113 10.51 4.91 -11.41
C SER A 113 10.79 4.77 -12.91
N LYS A 114 10.67 3.56 -13.46
CA LYS A 114 10.86 3.25 -14.89
C LYS A 114 9.90 4.05 -15.78
N ILE A 115 8.64 4.14 -15.39
CA ILE A 115 7.58 4.85 -16.13
C ILE A 115 7.76 6.38 -16.10
N LEU A 116 8.46 6.91 -15.09
CA LEU A 116 8.78 8.34 -14.93
C LEU A 116 10.21 8.70 -15.39
N GLY A 117 10.94 7.80 -16.05
CA GLY A 117 12.31 8.05 -16.52
C GLY A 117 13.33 8.26 -15.39
N ARG A 118 13.02 7.81 -14.17
CA ARG A 118 13.88 7.96 -12.98
C ARG A 118 14.76 6.72 -12.82
N VAL A 119 16.03 6.95 -12.45
CA VAL A 119 16.99 5.89 -12.09
C VAL A 119 16.34 4.92 -11.10
N SER A 120 16.38 3.63 -11.43
CA SER A 120 15.97 2.59 -10.49
C SER A 120 16.98 2.53 -9.35
N ARG A 121 16.50 2.52 -8.12
CA ARG A 121 17.30 2.25 -6.91
C ARG A 121 16.63 1.13 -6.14
N PRO A 122 17.39 0.28 -5.41
CA PRO A 122 16.82 -0.65 -4.46
C PRO A 122 15.85 0.04 -3.48
N PRO A 123 14.81 -0.66 -2.99
CA PRO A 123 13.90 -0.11 -2.00
C PRO A 123 14.61 0.11 -0.66
N LEU A 124 13.99 0.84 0.27
CA LEU A 124 14.51 0.96 1.64
C LEU A 124 14.16 -0.27 2.50
N THR A 125 13.02 -0.92 2.23
CA THR A 125 12.70 -2.26 2.76
C THR A 125 12.69 -3.25 1.60
N ALA A 126 13.51 -4.31 1.65
CA ALA A 126 13.50 -5.38 0.63
C ALA A 126 12.10 -5.98 0.48
N THR A 127 11.68 -6.36 -0.72
CA THR A 127 10.31 -6.88 -0.96
C THR A 127 9.95 -8.05 -0.06
N VAL A 128 10.91 -8.96 0.16
CA VAL A 128 10.79 -10.14 1.04
C VAL A 128 10.72 -9.79 2.53
N ASP A 129 11.19 -8.60 2.94
CA ASP A 129 11.14 -8.15 4.34
C ASP A 129 9.80 -7.48 4.72
N ARG A 130 8.96 -7.15 3.72
CA ARG A 130 7.75 -6.35 3.93
C ARG A 130 6.72 -7.07 4.78
N ASP A 131 6.52 -8.37 4.58
CA ASP A 131 5.58 -9.17 5.37
C ASP A 131 5.99 -9.23 6.86
N ARG A 132 7.27 -9.46 7.16
CA ARG A 132 7.82 -9.38 8.53
C ARG A 132 7.53 -8.02 9.17
N VAL A 133 7.82 -6.92 8.46
CA VAL A 133 7.60 -5.56 8.97
C VAL A 133 6.12 -5.25 9.21
N LEU A 134 5.22 -5.74 8.34
CA LEU A 134 3.78 -5.58 8.54
C LEU A 134 3.24 -6.45 9.68
N ARG A 135 3.70 -7.70 9.84
CA ARG A 135 3.38 -8.56 11.01
C ARG A 135 3.75 -7.88 12.31
N GLY A 136 4.94 -7.28 12.39
CA GLY A 136 5.41 -6.49 13.55
C GLY A 136 4.63 -5.20 13.84
N TRP A 137 3.59 -4.88 13.07
CA TRP A 137 2.67 -3.76 13.34
C TRP A 137 1.28 -4.20 13.84
N SER A 138 0.98 -5.51 13.86
CA SER A 138 -0.36 -6.03 14.18
C SER A 138 -0.88 -5.56 15.55
N ASP A 139 -0.03 -5.60 16.58
CA ASP A 139 -0.38 -5.20 17.95
C ASP A 139 -0.69 -3.70 18.09
N ALA A 140 -0.23 -2.88 17.14
CA ALA A 140 -0.53 -1.46 17.09
C ALA A 140 -1.85 -1.14 16.36
N MET A 141 -2.49 -2.13 15.70
CA MET A 141 -3.72 -1.93 14.94
C MET A 141 -4.94 -1.98 15.85
N ALA A 142 -5.87 -1.03 15.66
CA ALA A 142 -7.04 -0.83 16.52
C ALA A 142 -8.06 -1.98 16.51
N ASN A 143 -7.88 -2.95 15.62
CA ASN A 143 -8.71 -4.15 15.47
C ASN A 143 -7.88 -5.45 15.46
N GLY A 144 -6.60 -5.40 15.87
CA GLY A 144 -5.69 -6.57 15.93
C GLY A 144 -5.40 -7.26 14.59
N SER A 145 -5.81 -6.68 13.47
CA SER A 145 -5.56 -7.26 12.14
C SER A 145 -4.10 -7.07 11.72
N GLN A 146 -3.45 -8.13 11.26
CA GLN A 146 -2.22 -8.01 10.47
C GLN A 146 -2.51 -7.12 9.24
N PRO A 147 -1.76 -6.02 9.03
CA PRO A 147 -1.87 -5.24 7.81
C PRO A 147 -1.45 -6.03 6.57
N LYS A 148 -2.21 -5.87 5.47
CA LYS A 148 -1.82 -6.38 4.14
C LYS A 148 -1.27 -5.26 3.27
N GLU A 149 -0.57 -5.64 2.21
CA GLU A 149 -0.24 -4.75 1.10
C GLU A 149 -0.86 -5.24 -0.21
N VAL A 150 -1.28 -4.29 -1.04
CA VAL A 150 -1.77 -4.47 -2.40
C VAL A 150 -0.89 -3.64 -3.32
N VAL A 151 -0.32 -4.26 -4.35
CA VAL A 151 0.65 -3.61 -5.26
C VAL A 151 0.05 -3.54 -6.66
N ILE A 152 -0.27 -2.34 -7.14
CA ILE A 152 -0.81 -2.12 -8.48
C ILE A 152 0.30 -1.65 -9.43
N PRO A 153 0.41 -2.16 -10.67
CA PRO A 153 1.37 -1.62 -11.63
C PRO A 153 1.04 -0.16 -11.96
N PHE A 154 1.99 0.75 -11.76
CA PHE A 154 1.74 2.19 -11.94
C PHE A 154 1.25 2.55 -13.35
N LYS A 155 1.58 1.73 -14.36
CA LYS A 155 1.08 1.87 -15.75
C LYS A 155 -0.44 1.93 -15.82
N ASP A 156 -1.15 1.17 -14.99
CA ASP A 156 -2.59 0.96 -15.07
C ASP A 156 -3.38 2.08 -14.36
N VAL A 157 -2.71 2.82 -13.47
CA VAL A 157 -3.28 4.00 -12.79
C VAL A 157 -2.77 5.35 -13.32
N ARG A 158 -1.63 5.42 -14.04
CA ARG A 158 -0.94 6.69 -14.35
C ARG A 158 -1.79 7.72 -15.12
N HIS A 159 -2.84 7.29 -15.81
CA HIS A 159 -3.71 8.10 -16.67
C HIS A 159 -5.10 8.39 -16.08
N LEU A 160 -5.46 7.80 -14.94
CA LEU A 160 -6.76 8.05 -14.30
C LEU A 160 -6.84 9.50 -13.81
N GLN A 161 -7.96 10.19 -14.06
CA GLN A 161 -8.23 11.46 -13.40
C GLN A 161 -8.48 11.22 -11.89
N PRO A 162 -8.36 12.24 -11.02
CA PRO A 162 -8.62 12.09 -9.58
C PRO A 162 -9.95 11.39 -9.27
N GLU A 163 -11.02 11.76 -9.99
CA GLU A 163 -12.35 11.18 -9.88
C GLU A 163 -12.35 9.67 -10.20
N ASP A 164 -11.65 9.26 -11.24
CA ASP A 164 -11.62 7.87 -11.70
C ASP A 164 -10.74 6.99 -10.80
N PHE A 165 -9.67 7.56 -10.25
CA PHE A 165 -8.87 6.89 -9.22
C PHE A 165 -9.70 6.63 -7.95
N VAL A 166 -10.49 7.60 -7.47
CA VAL A 166 -11.37 7.38 -6.32
C VAL A 166 -12.46 6.35 -6.61
N LYS A 167 -13.07 6.36 -7.80
CA LYS A 167 -14.03 5.31 -8.23
C LYS A 167 -13.41 3.91 -8.20
N VAL A 168 -12.15 3.76 -8.62
CA VAL A 168 -11.44 2.47 -8.54
C VAL A 168 -11.28 1.99 -7.09
N LEU A 169 -10.91 2.88 -6.16
CA LEU A 169 -10.80 2.55 -4.73
C LEU A 169 -12.16 2.09 -4.15
N VAL A 170 -13.23 2.81 -4.48
CA VAL A 170 -14.58 2.55 -3.93
C VAL A 170 -15.21 1.29 -4.55
N TYR A 171 -15.30 1.22 -5.88
CA TYR A 171 -16.16 0.25 -6.57
C TYR A 171 -15.45 -1.04 -6.98
N GLU A 172 -14.21 -0.96 -7.48
CA GLU A 172 -13.46 -2.16 -7.90
C GLU A 172 -12.73 -2.78 -6.70
N MET A 173 -11.94 -2.00 -5.96
CA MET A 173 -11.19 -2.48 -4.79
C MET A 173 -12.07 -2.73 -3.56
N GLY A 174 -13.24 -2.07 -3.47
CA GLY A 174 -14.22 -2.26 -2.40
C GLY A 174 -13.86 -1.60 -1.06
N ALA A 175 -13.16 -0.46 -1.09
CA ALA A 175 -12.69 0.22 0.12
C ALA A 175 -13.85 0.67 1.04
N SER A 176 -13.72 0.44 2.35
CA SER A 176 -14.62 0.97 3.39
C SER A 176 -14.13 2.27 4.02
N GLY A 177 -12.98 2.76 3.58
CA GLY A 177 -12.34 4.00 4.03
C GLY A 177 -11.00 4.21 3.33
N ILE A 178 -10.58 5.47 3.22
CA ILE A 178 -9.30 5.85 2.58
C ILE A 178 -8.47 6.66 3.58
N VAL A 179 -7.15 6.45 3.60
CA VAL A 179 -6.22 7.20 4.44
C VAL A 179 -5.04 7.70 3.60
N CYS A 180 -4.61 8.95 3.82
CA CYS A 180 -3.42 9.51 3.17
C CYS A 180 -2.70 10.51 4.09
N GLY A 181 -1.43 10.80 3.80
CA GLY A 181 -0.74 11.93 4.42
C GLY A 181 -1.19 13.26 3.81
N GLU A 182 -1.10 14.36 4.56
CA GLU A 182 -1.40 15.72 4.08
C GLU A 182 -0.70 16.09 2.76
N ASN A 183 0.52 15.58 2.54
CA ASN A 183 1.33 15.83 1.34
C ASN A 183 1.04 14.87 0.17
N TYR A 184 0.02 14.02 0.27
CA TYR A 184 -0.30 13.03 -0.75
C TYR A 184 -0.80 13.70 -2.03
N ARG A 185 -0.34 13.20 -3.19
CA ARG A 185 -0.76 13.65 -4.53
C ARG A 185 -1.11 12.47 -5.42
N PHE A 186 -2.16 12.60 -6.24
CA PHE A 186 -2.68 11.50 -7.06
C PHE A 186 -3.36 11.96 -8.36
N GLY A 187 -3.85 11.01 -9.15
CA GLY A 187 -4.43 11.23 -10.47
C GLY A 187 -3.40 11.60 -11.53
N TYR A 188 -3.87 11.79 -12.77
CA TYR A 188 -3.04 12.11 -13.93
C TYR A 188 -2.19 13.35 -13.67
N ARG A 189 -0.88 13.25 -13.94
CA ARG A 189 0.13 14.29 -13.65
C ARG A 189 0.13 14.80 -12.19
N ALA A 190 -0.36 13.99 -11.24
CA ALA A 190 -0.48 14.33 -9.82
C ALA A 190 -1.41 15.54 -9.55
N ALA A 191 -2.51 15.64 -10.30
CA ALA A 191 -3.46 16.76 -10.26
C ALA A 191 -4.23 16.92 -8.93
N GLY A 192 -4.50 15.84 -8.19
CA GLY A 192 -5.22 15.89 -6.91
C GLY A 192 -4.32 15.84 -5.66
N ASP A 193 -4.85 16.32 -4.54
CA ASP A 193 -4.26 16.36 -3.19
C ASP A 193 -5.19 15.76 -2.13
N ALA A 194 -4.73 15.69 -0.87
CA ALA A 194 -5.53 15.26 0.27
C ALA A 194 -6.88 16.02 0.42
N SER A 195 -6.96 17.29 0.01
CA SER A 195 -8.21 18.07 0.01
C SER A 195 -9.18 17.56 -1.05
N LEU A 196 -8.77 17.51 -2.33
CA LEU A 196 -9.60 16.96 -3.41
C LEU A 196 -9.98 15.48 -3.16
N LEU A 197 -9.07 14.69 -2.55
CA LEU A 197 -9.37 13.31 -2.15
C LEU A 197 -10.52 13.25 -1.13
N SER A 198 -10.56 14.19 -0.19
CA SER A 198 -11.62 14.28 0.82
C SER A 198 -12.95 14.71 0.23
N GLU A 199 -12.95 15.68 -0.70
CA GLU A 199 -14.14 16.12 -1.44
C GLU A 199 -14.72 14.98 -2.30
N LEU A 200 -13.86 14.28 -3.04
CA LEU A 200 -14.27 13.13 -3.86
C LEU A 200 -14.72 11.94 -3.01
N GLY A 201 -14.11 11.74 -1.83
CA GLY A 201 -14.54 10.72 -0.87
C GLY A 201 -15.95 10.99 -0.34
N ALA A 202 -16.22 12.21 0.11
CA ALA A 202 -17.55 12.64 0.55
C ALA A 202 -18.61 12.47 -0.57
N LYS A 203 -18.26 12.81 -1.81
CA LYS A 203 -19.11 12.63 -3.00
C LYS A 203 -19.42 11.16 -3.33
N HIS A 204 -18.59 10.23 -2.88
CA HIS A 204 -18.76 8.78 -3.05
C HIS A 204 -19.14 8.08 -1.72
N GLU A 205 -19.59 8.84 -0.70
CA GLU A 205 -20.00 8.37 0.62
C GLU A 205 -18.95 7.51 1.38
N ILE A 206 -17.67 7.64 1.01
CA ILE A 206 -16.56 6.92 1.63
C ILE A 206 -15.79 7.85 2.59
N PRO A 207 -15.54 7.44 3.86
CA PRO A 207 -14.80 8.28 4.79
C PRO A 207 -13.31 8.35 4.41
N VAL A 208 -12.76 9.57 4.43
CA VAL A 208 -11.35 9.85 4.17
C VAL A 208 -10.70 10.39 5.44
N CYS A 209 -9.54 9.85 5.81
CA CYS A 209 -8.71 10.37 6.89
C CYS A 209 -7.40 10.93 6.31
N VAL A 210 -7.27 12.26 6.33
CA VAL A 210 -5.99 12.93 6.14
C VAL A 210 -5.21 12.86 7.45
N VAL A 211 -3.89 12.73 7.35
CA VAL A 211 -2.99 12.52 8.48
C VAL A 211 -1.77 13.44 8.35
N ASP A 212 -1.49 14.16 9.43
CA ASP A 212 -0.35 15.06 9.56
C ASP A 212 0.98 14.24 9.52
N LEU A 213 2.05 14.84 9.03
CA LEU A 213 3.34 14.14 8.92
C LEU A 213 3.94 13.85 10.31
N VAL A 214 4.10 12.56 10.63
CA VAL A 214 4.78 12.12 11.87
C VAL A 214 6.23 12.62 11.89
N GLU A 215 6.61 13.28 12.97
CA GLU A 215 7.92 13.91 13.14
C GLU A 215 8.83 13.17 14.13
N THR A 216 10.14 13.38 13.99
CA THR A 216 11.12 13.00 15.02
C THR A 216 11.28 14.11 16.06
N PRO A 217 11.19 13.84 17.38
CA PRO A 217 11.37 14.85 18.43
C PRO A 217 12.74 15.53 18.43
N ARG A 218 13.76 14.86 17.89
CA ARG A 218 15.07 15.44 17.59
C ARG A 218 15.21 15.60 16.08
N GLY A 219 15.63 16.77 15.64
CA GLY A 219 16.25 16.91 14.33
C GLY A 219 17.49 16.02 14.30
N GLY A 220 17.38 14.84 13.67
CA GLY A 220 18.45 13.83 13.54
C GLY A 220 19.62 14.27 12.65
N GLY A 221 20.08 15.51 12.81
CA GLY A 221 21.30 16.08 12.27
C GLY A 221 22.51 15.76 13.15
N ALA A 222 23.69 16.19 12.74
CA ALA A 222 24.93 16.01 13.51
C ALA A 222 25.55 17.40 13.76
N PRO A 223 25.89 17.77 15.01
CA PRO A 223 26.33 19.12 15.32
C PRO A 223 27.73 19.39 14.73
N GLY A 224 27.77 19.92 13.50
CA GLY A 224 29.01 20.28 12.83
C GLY A 224 28.91 20.78 11.37
N ALA A 225 27.86 20.44 10.62
CA ALA A 225 27.82 20.67 9.17
C ALA A 225 26.75 21.69 8.71
N GLY A 226 27.08 22.99 8.75
CA GLY A 226 26.56 23.95 7.77
C GLY A 226 25.05 24.26 7.76
N GLY A 227 24.44 24.55 8.92
CA GLY A 227 23.12 25.21 8.99
C GLY A 227 21.92 24.26 8.99
N GLU A 228 21.75 23.50 10.07
CA GLU A 228 20.54 22.71 10.31
C GLU A 228 19.53 23.46 11.20
N GLU A 229 18.26 23.41 10.81
CA GLU A 229 17.14 23.91 11.62
C GLU A 229 16.96 23.05 12.88
N GLN A 230 17.12 23.66 14.06
CA GLN A 230 16.92 22.98 15.34
C GLN A 230 15.43 22.86 15.64
N GLY A 231 14.82 21.71 15.35
CA GLY A 231 13.42 21.46 15.68
C GLY A 231 12.94 20.04 15.36
N PRO A 232 11.64 19.78 15.59
CA PRO A 232 10.92 18.66 15.00
C PRO A 232 11.08 18.66 13.48
N ARG A 233 11.05 17.46 12.88
CA ARG A 233 11.08 17.33 11.43
C ARG A 233 10.38 16.06 10.98
N ALA A 234 9.55 16.17 9.95
CA ALA A 234 8.84 15.05 9.34
C ALA A 234 9.75 13.84 9.00
N ILE A 235 9.20 12.64 9.21
CA ILE A 235 9.79 11.37 8.79
C ILE A 235 9.46 11.14 7.32
N SER A 236 10.47 10.92 6.49
CA SER A 236 10.28 10.61 5.07
C SER A 236 11.30 9.61 4.55
N SER A 237 10.92 8.85 3.52
CA SER A 237 11.81 7.92 2.83
C SER A 237 13.04 8.61 2.23
N SER A 238 12.94 9.89 1.82
CA SER A 238 14.10 10.67 1.34
C SER A 238 15.08 10.98 2.47
N ARG A 239 14.58 11.43 3.64
CA ARG A 239 15.42 11.71 4.82
C ARG A 239 16.14 10.46 5.32
N ILE A 240 15.45 9.32 5.34
CA ILE A 240 16.06 8.01 5.67
C ILE A 240 17.12 7.64 4.64
N SER A 241 16.89 7.86 3.34
CA SER A 241 17.89 7.56 2.29
C SER A 241 19.17 8.39 2.46
N ASN A 242 19.06 9.66 2.86
CA ASN A 242 20.22 10.52 3.11
C ASN A 242 20.99 10.04 4.35
N LEU A 243 20.30 9.82 5.48
CA LEU A 243 20.91 9.31 6.71
C LEU A 243 21.56 7.93 6.52
N LEU A 244 21.03 7.11 5.61
CA LEU A 244 21.59 5.81 5.26
C LEU A 244 22.91 5.97 4.48
N ALA A 245 22.99 6.91 3.56
CA ALA A 245 24.24 7.30 2.90
C ALA A 245 25.26 7.95 3.86
N GLU A 246 24.80 8.59 4.94
CA GLU A 246 25.63 9.08 6.05
C GLU A 246 26.01 7.97 7.07
N GLY A 247 25.46 6.75 6.95
CA GLY A 247 25.72 5.63 7.87
C GLY A 247 25.04 5.75 9.26
N ARG A 248 24.00 6.58 9.40
CA ARG A 248 23.49 7.04 10.71
C ARG A 248 22.37 6.16 11.25
N MET A 249 22.73 4.90 11.49
CA MET A 249 21.79 3.79 11.73
C MET A 249 20.84 4.03 12.91
N GLY A 250 21.31 4.56 14.04
CA GLY A 250 20.42 4.87 15.19
C GLY A 250 19.31 5.88 14.87
N ALA A 251 19.61 6.92 14.08
CA ALA A 251 18.60 7.90 13.65
C ALA A 251 17.62 7.31 12.62
N ILE A 252 18.04 6.30 11.86
CA ILE A 252 17.16 5.53 10.98
C ILE A 252 16.25 4.62 11.80
N ALA A 253 16.79 3.96 12.83
CA ALA A 253 16.02 3.09 13.72
C ALA A 253 14.92 3.85 14.47
N GLU A 254 15.21 5.06 14.98
CA GLU A 254 14.20 5.99 15.53
C GLU A 254 13.07 6.27 14.51
N MET A 255 13.38 6.47 13.24
CA MET A 255 12.39 6.78 12.20
C MET A 255 11.61 5.56 11.68
N LEU A 256 12.18 4.36 11.78
CA LEU A 256 11.56 3.11 11.37
C LEU A 256 10.74 2.46 12.48
N GLY A 257 11.07 2.73 13.75
CA GLY A 257 10.54 2.01 14.90
C GLY A 257 11.01 0.55 14.98
N ARG A 258 12.16 0.26 14.36
CA ARG A 258 12.87 -1.03 14.28
C ARG A 258 14.28 -0.78 13.75
N GLU A 259 15.19 -1.74 13.90
CA GLU A 259 16.51 -1.72 13.26
C GLU A 259 16.41 -1.68 11.72
N TYR A 260 17.46 -1.19 11.05
CA TYR A 260 17.55 -1.30 9.60
C TYR A 260 17.95 -2.72 9.23
N ARG A 261 17.25 -3.38 8.31
CA ARG A 261 17.62 -4.71 7.81
C ARG A 261 18.16 -4.63 6.39
N LEU A 262 19.32 -5.23 6.15
CA LEU A 262 19.88 -5.48 4.82
C LEU A 262 19.73 -6.96 4.48
N VAL A 263 19.28 -7.27 3.25
CA VAL A 263 18.94 -8.64 2.83
C VAL A 263 19.63 -9.00 1.51
N VAL A 264 20.23 -10.19 1.44
CA VAL A 264 20.86 -10.79 0.25
C VAL A 264 20.44 -12.25 0.10
N GLY A 265 20.46 -12.82 -1.12
CA GLY A 265 20.25 -14.25 -1.32
C GLY A 265 21.51 -15.07 -1.06
N CYS A 266 21.39 -16.25 -0.46
CA CYS A 266 22.55 -17.11 -0.20
C CYS A 266 23.24 -17.55 -1.52
N ASP A 267 22.50 -17.75 -2.60
CA ASP A 267 23.04 -17.95 -3.95
C ASP A 267 23.96 -16.81 -4.42
N ASP A 268 23.70 -15.57 -4.02
CA ASP A 268 24.51 -14.41 -4.41
C ASP A 268 25.81 -14.35 -3.61
N ILE A 269 25.76 -14.77 -2.35
CA ILE A 269 26.94 -14.99 -1.51
C ILE A 269 27.80 -16.11 -2.10
N LEU A 270 27.23 -17.30 -2.32
CA LEU A 270 27.95 -18.48 -2.79
C LEU A 270 28.57 -18.28 -4.19
N ARG A 271 27.98 -17.43 -5.04
CA ARG A 271 28.56 -17.04 -6.35
C ARG A 271 29.62 -15.93 -6.26
N GLY A 272 29.55 -15.06 -5.25
CA GLY A 272 30.49 -13.94 -5.06
C GLY A 272 31.70 -14.27 -4.16
N ALA A 273 31.57 -15.25 -3.27
CA ALA A 273 32.50 -15.47 -2.18
C ALA A 273 33.91 -15.94 -2.64
N ARG A 274 34.89 -15.04 -2.52
CA ARG A 274 36.33 -15.36 -2.63
C ARG A 274 36.86 -15.97 -1.33
N GLY A 275 36.25 -17.09 -0.93
CA GLY A 275 36.51 -17.83 0.30
C GLY A 275 35.29 -18.70 0.61
N GLY A 276 35.50 -19.99 0.81
CA GLY A 276 34.41 -20.90 1.21
C GLY A 276 33.87 -20.59 2.61
N GLY A 277 32.74 -21.21 2.96
CA GLY A 277 31.98 -20.91 4.19
C GLY A 277 32.81 -20.87 5.47
N GLY A 278 32.46 -19.92 6.33
CA GLY A 278 33.08 -19.65 7.63
C GLY A 278 32.75 -18.24 8.12
N ARG A 279 33.44 -17.80 9.17
CA ARG A 279 33.24 -16.54 9.91
C ARG A 279 33.30 -15.21 9.11
N SER A 280 33.56 -15.20 7.80
CA SER A 280 33.58 -13.97 7.01
C SER A 280 33.20 -14.18 5.53
N LEU A 281 32.45 -13.23 4.98
CA LEU A 281 31.86 -13.27 3.64
C LEU A 281 31.99 -11.91 2.95
N SER A 282 32.43 -11.86 1.68
CA SER A 282 32.39 -10.66 0.82
C SER A 282 31.21 -10.75 -0.15
N VAL A 283 30.43 -9.68 -0.24
CA VAL A 283 29.18 -9.60 -1.00
C VAL A 283 29.17 -8.34 -1.87
N PRO A 284 29.08 -8.43 -3.21
CA PRO A 284 28.95 -7.26 -4.09
C PRO A 284 27.73 -6.41 -3.75
N LEU A 285 27.85 -5.08 -3.77
CA LEU A 285 26.75 -4.19 -3.31
C LEU A 285 25.47 -4.30 -4.15
N GLU A 286 25.58 -4.77 -5.40
CA GLU A 286 24.44 -5.02 -6.29
C GLU A 286 23.63 -6.28 -5.96
N SER A 287 24.17 -7.19 -5.14
CA SER A 287 23.47 -8.40 -4.68
C SER A 287 22.39 -8.12 -3.62
N PHE A 288 22.43 -6.96 -2.97
CA PHE A 288 21.48 -6.63 -1.90
C PHE A 288 20.09 -6.25 -2.43
N ARG A 289 19.06 -6.86 -1.84
CA ARG A 289 17.64 -6.69 -2.20
C ARG A 289 17.06 -5.34 -1.71
N ASN A 290 17.84 -4.53 -1.01
CA ASN A 290 17.51 -3.18 -0.54
C ASN A 290 18.76 -2.28 -0.48
N LEU A 291 18.54 -0.99 -0.23
CA LEU A 291 19.59 0.03 -0.26
C LEU A 291 20.64 -0.20 0.85
N VAL A 292 21.90 -0.30 0.47
CA VAL A 292 23.05 -0.41 1.39
C VAL A 292 23.30 0.95 2.06
N PRO A 293 23.77 1.01 3.34
CA PRO A 293 24.38 2.21 3.90
C PRO A 293 25.58 2.72 3.10
N GLY A 294 26.04 3.93 3.43
CA GLY A 294 27.31 4.46 2.94
C GLY A 294 28.53 3.65 3.42
N PRO A 295 29.74 3.98 2.93
CA PRO A 295 30.96 3.32 3.36
C PRO A 295 31.22 3.50 4.86
N GLY A 296 31.56 2.42 5.55
CA GLY A 296 31.72 2.40 7.00
C GLY A 296 31.73 1.00 7.59
N THR A 297 31.91 0.93 8.91
CA THR A 297 31.93 -0.33 9.68
C THR A 297 30.81 -0.28 10.70
N TYR A 298 29.90 -1.25 10.67
CA TYR A 298 28.67 -1.27 11.46
C TYR A 298 28.50 -2.59 12.20
N PRO A 299 28.17 -2.59 13.51
CA PRO A 299 27.76 -3.80 14.20
C PRO A 299 26.40 -4.27 13.66
N VAL A 300 26.21 -5.58 13.57
CA VAL A 300 24.98 -6.20 13.07
C VAL A 300 24.61 -7.45 13.86
N SER A 301 23.32 -7.74 13.93
CA SER A 301 22.75 -9.04 14.28
C SER A 301 22.42 -9.78 12.99
N VAL A 302 22.96 -11.00 12.81
CA VAL A 302 22.84 -11.78 11.57
C VAL A 302 21.86 -12.93 11.78
N VAL A 303 20.86 -13.03 10.90
CA VAL A 303 19.88 -14.13 10.88
C VAL A 303 19.65 -14.62 9.45
N ALA A 304 19.35 -15.90 9.30
CA ALA A 304 19.02 -16.51 8.01
C ALA A 304 17.51 -16.77 7.86
N SER A 305 17.08 -17.24 6.69
CA SER A 305 15.73 -17.68 6.36
C SER A 305 15.75 -18.69 5.22
N GLY A 306 15.00 -19.79 5.38
CA GLY A 306 14.88 -20.87 4.39
C GLY A 306 13.86 -20.58 3.29
N ASP A 307 13.12 -19.47 3.35
CA ASP A 307 12.14 -19.09 2.33
C ASP A 307 12.65 -17.90 1.50
N GLU A 308 13.00 -18.15 0.22
CA GLU A 308 13.50 -17.11 -0.70
C GLU A 308 12.56 -15.89 -0.87
N ARG A 309 11.29 -16.02 -0.44
CA ARG A 309 10.18 -15.09 -0.66
C ARG A 309 9.85 -14.23 0.57
N THR A 310 10.25 -14.61 1.79
CA THR A 310 9.91 -13.87 3.01
C THR A 310 10.95 -14.04 4.11
N THR A 311 11.19 -12.99 4.90
CA THR A 311 12.05 -13.03 6.11
C THR A 311 11.23 -13.16 7.40
N ALA A 312 9.95 -13.53 7.31
CA ALA A 312 9.02 -13.59 8.44
C ALA A 312 9.23 -14.82 9.35
N ASP A 313 10.02 -15.79 8.90
CA ASP A 313 10.50 -16.97 9.62
C ASP A 313 11.80 -16.71 10.42
N CYS A 314 12.55 -15.65 10.11
CA CYS A 314 13.74 -15.23 10.86
C CYS A 314 13.42 -15.01 12.35
N ALA A 315 13.68 -16.01 13.20
CA ALA A 315 13.35 -16.00 14.62
C ALA A 315 14.49 -16.59 15.47
N GLY A 316 14.63 -16.06 16.70
CA GLY A 316 15.73 -16.41 17.60
C GLY A 316 16.77 -15.29 17.74
N PRO A 317 17.80 -15.47 18.58
CA PRO A 317 18.93 -14.55 18.67
C PRO A 317 19.80 -14.67 17.41
N GLY A 318 20.11 -13.54 16.78
CA GLY A 318 21.06 -13.51 15.67
C GLY A 318 22.50 -13.67 16.12
N ILE A 319 23.35 -14.15 15.21
CA ILE A 319 24.80 -14.22 15.40
C ILE A 319 25.35 -12.79 15.37
N ALA A 320 26.13 -12.41 16.37
CA ALA A 320 26.72 -11.08 16.42
C ALA A 320 27.77 -10.93 15.33
N GLY A 321 27.81 -9.78 14.67
CA GLY A 321 28.75 -9.54 13.58
C GLY A 321 29.05 -8.08 13.35
N THR A 322 29.86 -7.83 12.33
CA THR A 322 30.23 -6.50 11.85
C THR A 322 30.22 -6.53 10.33
N VAL A 323 29.49 -5.61 9.70
CA VAL A 323 29.53 -5.40 8.26
C VAL A 323 30.34 -4.16 7.93
N ARG A 324 31.33 -4.33 7.05
CA ARG A 324 32.27 -3.31 6.59
C ARG A 324 32.00 -3.03 5.12
N VAL A 325 31.32 -1.91 4.86
CA VAL A 325 30.87 -1.49 3.53
C VAL A 325 31.96 -0.66 2.86
N GLY A 326 32.41 -1.10 1.67
CA GLY A 326 33.33 -0.39 0.79
C GLY A 326 32.61 0.32 -0.35
N GLU A 327 33.33 0.57 -1.45
CA GLU A 327 32.76 1.21 -2.65
C GLU A 327 32.04 0.24 -3.60
N SER A 328 32.36 -1.07 -3.52
CA SER A 328 31.88 -2.09 -4.48
C SER A 328 31.40 -3.40 -3.84
N ASP A 329 31.86 -3.70 -2.63
CA ASP A 329 31.43 -4.84 -1.82
C ASP A 329 31.17 -4.44 -0.35
N ALA A 330 30.48 -5.33 0.37
CA ALA A 330 30.36 -5.32 1.81
C ALA A 330 30.95 -6.63 2.35
N ILE A 331 31.81 -6.53 3.36
CA ILE A 331 32.42 -7.69 4.01
C ILE A 331 31.78 -7.86 5.39
N LEU A 332 31.12 -9.00 5.59
CA LEU A 332 30.60 -9.43 6.88
C LEU A 332 31.68 -10.23 7.64
N GLU A 333 31.77 -10.01 8.94
CA GLU A 333 32.62 -10.75 9.88
C GLU A 333 31.76 -11.13 11.11
N CYS A 334 31.76 -12.39 11.52
CA CYS A 334 30.84 -12.93 12.56
C CYS A 334 31.56 -13.45 13.83
N SER A 335 30.82 -13.47 14.94
CA SER A 335 31.25 -14.01 16.24
C SER A 335 31.43 -15.52 16.23
N ASP A 336 30.77 -16.20 15.29
CA ASP A 336 30.69 -17.65 15.13
C ASP A 336 30.62 -17.99 13.63
N ASP A 337 30.69 -19.27 13.27
CA ASP A 337 30.55 -19.70 11.87
C ASP A 337 29.09 -19.62 11.40
N LEU A 338 28.89 -19.12 10.18
CA LEU A 338 27.60 -19.11 9.52
C LEU A 338 27.40 -20.43 8.78
N ASP A 339 26.53 -21.28 9.32
CA ASP A 339 25.90 -22.33 8.50
C ASP A 339 24.86 -21.68 7.58
N LEU A 340 24.89 -22.07 6.31
CA LEU A 340 23.99 -21.62 5.24
C LEU A 340 23.40 -22.80 4.46
N GLU A 341 23.58 -24.05 4.92
CA GLU A 341 23.03 -25.22 4.23
C GLU A 341 21.50 -25.26 4.36
N GLY A 342 20.81 -25.07 3.22
CA GLY A 342 19.35 -24.97 3.16
C GLY A 342 18.79 -23.55 3.36
N GLU A 343 19.64 -22.57 3.69
CA GLU A 343 19.23 -21.17 3.86
C GLU A 343 19.15 -20.44 2.51
N ALA A 344 18.06 -19.70 2.29
CA ALA A 344 17.81 -18.98 1.04
C ALA A 344 18.17 -17.49 1.11
N LEU A 345 18.02 -16.86 2.29
CA LEU A 345 18.26 -15.44 2.53
C LEU A 345 19.18 -15.24 3.73
N LEU A 346 20.13 -14.31 3.62
CA LEU A 346 20.88 -13.78 4.76
C LEU A 346 20.41 -12.35 5.06
N CYS A 347 20.11 -12.09 6.34
CA CYS A 347 19.66 -10.81 6.85
C CYS A 347 20.66 -10.25 7.86
N MET A 348 20.90 -8.94 7.78
CA MET A 348 21.76 -8.20 8.71
C MET A 348 20.92 -7.04 9.29
N ASP A 349 20.52 -7.15 10.56
CA ASP A 349 19.87 -6.06 11.31
C ASP A 349 20.95 -5.19 11.97
N PHE A 350 20.89 -3.87 11.78
CA PHE A 350 21.91 -2.91 12.26
C PHE A 350 21.57 -2.38 13.65
N THR A 351 22.45 -2.64 14.61
CA THR A 351 22.28 -2.42 16.06
C THR A 351 22.91 -1.10 16.55
#